data_AF-A0A971USD2-F1
#
_entry.id   AF-A0A971USD2-F1
#
_cell.length_a   1.000
_cell.length_b   1.000
_cell.length_c   1.000
_cell.angle_alpha   90.00
_cell.angle_beta   90.00
_cell.angle_gamma   90.00
#
_symmetry.space_group_name_H-M   'P 1'
#
loop_
_entity.id
_entity.type
_entity.pdbx_description
1 polymer ?
#
loop_
_entity_poly.entity_id
_entity_poly.type
_entity_poly.pdbx_seq_one_letter_code
_entity_poly.pdbx_strand_id
1 'polypeptide(L)' 'VYHPVEPEFRESVDPAVYEEQVGMMEMVLDVDEIINEIKAIREEYTKY' A
#
# COMPACT_ATOMS: atom_id res chain seq x y z
N VAL A 1 -5.24 8.34 3.43
CA VAL A 1 -3.89 8.10 2.88
C VAL A 1 -3.84 6.63 2.48
N TYR A 2 -3.37 6.33 1.26
CA TYR A 2 -3.21 4.95 0.76
C TYR A 2 -1.72 4.64 0.68
N HIS A 3 -1.32 3.45 1.13
CA HIS A 3 0.06 3.02 0.98
C HIS A 3 0.28 2.50 -0.45
N PRO A 4 1.44 2.75 -1.07
CA PRO A 4 1.76 2.25 -2.40
C PRO A 4 1.81 0.72 -2.52
N VAL A 5 1.66 -0.03 -1.42
CA VAL A 5 1.56 -1.51 -1.43
C VAL A 5 0.11 -1.99 -1.36
N GLU A 6 -0.86 -1.08 -1.26
CA GLU A 6 -2.27 -1.45 -1.27
C GLU A 6 -2.71 -1.87 -2.69
N PRO A 7 -3.56 -2.90 -2.81
CA PRO A 7 -4.06 -3.36 -4.11
C PRO A 7 -4.81 -2.26 -4.88
N GLU A 8 -5.48 -1.35 -4.18
CA GLU A 8 -6.14 -0.18 -4.77
C GLU A 8 -5.16 0.80 -5.45
N PHE A 9 -3.95 0.95 -4.90
CA PHE A 9 -2.89 1.74 -5.53
C PHE A 9 -2.28 1.00 -6.71
N ARG A 10 -2.05 -0.31 -6.57
CA ARG A 10 -1.52 -1.18 -7.63
C ARG A 10 -2.40 -1.19 -8.89
N GLU A 11 -3.72 -1.16 -8.73
CA GLU A 11 -4.66 -1.13 -9.85
C GLU A 11 -4.81 0.26 -10.49
N SER A 12 -4.45 1.33 -9.77
CA SER A 12 -4.58 2.71 -10.25
C SER A 12 -3.31 3.27 -10.90
N VAL A 13 -2.17 2.60 -10.74
CA VAL A 13 -0.89 3.00 -11.31
C VAL A 13 -0.42 2.02 -12.39
N ASP A 14 0.47 2.48 -13.27
CA ASP A 14 1.03 1.65 -14.33
C ASP A 14 1.76 0.43 -13.73
N PRO A 15 1.38 -0.81 -14.11
CA PRO A 15 1.98 -2.03 -13.59
C PRO A 15 3.51 -2.08 -13.77
N ALA A 16 4.04 -1.54 -14.87
CA ALA A 16 5.49 -1.54 -15.12
C ALA A 16 6.23 -0.63 -14.14
N VAL A 17 5.64 0.53 -13.81
CA VAL A 17 6.21 1.46 -12.83
C VAL A 17 6.08 0.90 -11.41
N TYR A 18 4.96 0.25 -11.11
CA TYR A 18 4.73 -0.42 -9.83
C TYR A 18 5.76 -1.55 -9.61
N GLU A 19 5.97 -2.41 -10.61
CA GLU A 19 6.92 -3.51 -10.50
C GLU A 19 8.36 -3.01 -10.36
N GLU A 20 8.75 -1.97 -11.11
CA GLU A 20 10.10 -1.39 -11.07
C GLU A 20 10.40 -0.71 -9.72
N GLN A 21 9.44 0.05 -9.17
CA GLN A 21 9.69 0.89 -7.99
C GLN A 21 9.20 0.25 -6.68
N VAL A 22 8.09 -0.49 -6.73
CA VAL A 22 7.43 -1.10 -5.56
C VAL A 22 7.65 -2.60 -5.51
N GLY A 23 7.84 -3.29 -6.65
CA GLY A 23 7.95 -4.75 -6.72
C GLY A 23 9.11 -5.34 -5.90
N MET A 24 10.24 -4.64 -5.81
CA MET A 24 11.34 -5.06 -4.92
C MET A 24 11.07 -4.75 -3.44
N MET A 25 10.30 -3.69 -3.14
CA MET A 25 9.93 -3.35 -1.77
C MET A 25 8.84 -4.28 -1.23
N GLU A 26 7.93 -4.76 -2.08
CA GLU A 26 6.84 -5.71 -1.72
C GLU A 26 7.39 -7.06 -1.22
N MET A 27 8.57 -7.47 -1.71
CA MET A 27 9.21 -8.72 -1.27
C MET A 27 10.02 -8.58 0.02
N VAL A 28 10.29 -7.35 0.47
CA VAL A 28 11.11 -7.04 1.66
C VAL A 28 10.25 -6.55 2.82
N LEU A 29 9.12 -5.92 2.52
CA LEU A 29 8.17 -5.37 3.48
C LEU A 29 7.00 -6.32 3.69
N ASP A 30 6.52 -6.43 4.93
CA ASP A 30 5.33 -7.24 5.25
C ASP A 30 4.07 -6.49 4.81
N VAL A 31 3.60 -6.82 3.61
CA VAL A 31 2.45 -6.17 2.97
C VAL A 31 1.18 -6.32 3.82
N ASP A 32 0.98 -7.48 4.44
CA ASP A 32 -0.21 -7.76 5.25
C ASP A 32 -0.19 -6.95 6.56
N GLU A 33 0.97 -6.82 7.20
CA GLU A 33 1.15 -5.97 8.38
C GLU A 33 0.91 -4.49 8.05
N ILE A 34 1.49 -3.99 6.95
CA ILE A 34 1.32 -2.60 6.52
C ILE A 34 -0.14 -2.29 6.19
N ILE A 35 -0.85 -3.19 5.49
CA ILE A 35 -2.26 -2.99 5.19
C ILE A 35 -3.09 -2.92 6.48
N ASN A 36 -2.79 -3.75 7.47
CA ASN A 36 -3.50 -3.74 8.74
C ASN A 36 -3.21 -2.48 9.56
N GLU A 37 -1.96 -2.02 9.63
CA GLU A 37 -1.61 -0.77 10.30
C GLU A 37 -2.23 0.45 9.61
N ILE A 38 -2.16 0.51 8.28
CA ILE A 38 -2.76 1.61 7.50
C ILE A 38 -4.29 1.60 7.64
N LYS A 39 -4.94 0.43 7.70
CA LYS A 39 -6.38 0.33 7.99
C LYS A 39 -6.70 0.83 9.40
N ALA A 40 -5.94 0.43 10.40
CA ALA A 40 -6.13 0.91 11.77
C ALA A 40 -5.95 2.44 11.86
N ILE A 41 -4.89 2.98 11.25
CA ILE A 41 -4.65 4.43 11.16
C ILE A 41 -5.78 5.11 10.37
N ARG A 42 -6.27 4.51 9.28
CA ARG A 42 -7.39 5.05 8.49
C ARG A 42 -8.64 5.10 9.35
N GLU A 43 -9.01 4.03 10.03
CA GLU A 43 -10.18 4.00 10.92
C GLU A 43 -10.07 4.99 12.09
N GLU A 44 -8.85 5.17 12.62
CA GLU A 44 -8.59 6.04 13.76
C GLU A 44 -8.52 7.53 13.37
N TYR A 45 -8.02 7.86 12.17
CA TYR A 45 -7.76 9.24 11.73
C TYR A 45 -8.64 9.74 10.57
N THR A 46 -9.50 8.93 9.93
CA THR A 46 -10.46 9.42 8.90
C THR A 46 -11.80 9.89 9.48
N LYS A 47 -11.83 10.27 10.77
CA LYS A 47 -13.01 10.85 11.42
C LYS A 47 -13.28 12.33 11.08
N TYR A 48 -12.53 12.97 10.19
CA TYR A 48 -12.74 14.37 9.80
C TYR A 48 -12.46 14.64 8.33
#